data_AF-A0AAF0IZ45-F1
#
_entry.id   AF-A0AAF0IZ45-F1
#
_cell.length_a   1.000
_cell.length_b   1.000
_cell.length_c   1.000
_cell.angle_alpha   90.00
_cell.angle_beta   90.00
_cell.angle_gamma   90.00
#
_symmetry.space_group_name_H-M   'P 1'
#
loop_
_entity.id
_entity.type
_entity.pdbx_description
1 polymer ?
#
loop_
_entity_poly.entity_id
_entity_poly.type
_entity_poly.pdbx_seq_one_letter_code
_entity_poly.pdbx_strand_id
1 'polypeptide(L)'
;MHAPLFFPSSSPDPPPKRHRVATSTEKVSAKEARVRALAERQRWREANRTRHRKSDTMRDLIVQWDTSLFVPTTGLLHKAHDMVRERLTADMVTIEPREPSLAEQLHPDRFGTVRFKRKVRSRYDPAQKWWEPLAEEMCISEPTLVMVAGGEQVLDAVEDGSLANRIHATVSDPQTQCLLLMIGLDAHLRHLRNQANRAFAAGVRQQLQSQGTATVTIPCDEASEKVERALLQLQLKHRCHVIRAVTVDEAAEWLYAIASDISFRPYKLLQSAPMARRSTKTSMDPKEIYRAMLEEIVCASC
;
A
#
# COMPACT_ATOMS: atom_id res chain seq x y z
N MET A 1 78.08 38.39 64.99
CA MET A 1 76.78 39.01 64.66
C MET A 1 76.50 38.73 63.20
N HIS A 2 75.64 37.75 62.92
CA HIS A 2 75.23 37.35 61.57
C HIS A 2 74.04 38.19 61.11
N ALA A 3 74.15 38.84 59.95
CA ALA A 3 73.02 39.40 59.23
C ALA A 3 72.72 38.49 58.02
N PRO A 4 71.47 38.03 57.81
CA PRO A 4 71.16 37.15 56.70
C PRO A 4 70.99 37.97 55.41
N LEU A 5 71.64 37.50 54.34
CA LEU A 5 71.42 37.98 52.97
C LEU A 5 70.11 37.36 52.46
N PHE A 6 69.05 38.16 52.40
CA PHE A 6 67.81 37.80 51.71
C PHE A 6 68.01 37.95 50.20
N PHE A 7 68.05 36.84 49.48
CA PHE A 7 67.91 36.83 48.01
C PHE A 7 66.41 36.87 47.66
N PRO A 8 65.93 37.83 46.86
CA PRO A 8 64.57 37.77 46.34
C PRO A 8 64.51 36.67 45.27
N SER A 9 63.87 35.56 45.63
CA SER A 9 63.47 34.49 44.71
C SER A 9 62.58 35.06 43.60
N SER A 10 63.14 35.31 42.42
CA SER A 10 62.40 35.65 41.21
C SER A 10 61.92 34.36 40.56
N SER A 11 60.82 33.81 41.07
CA SER A 11 60.07 32.79 40.34
C SER A 11 59.40 33.47 39.14
N PRO A 12 59.60 33.02 37.89
CA PRO A 12 58.87 33.58 36.76
C PRO A 12 57.39 33.23 36.91
N ASP A 13 56.54 34.25 36.83
CA ASP A 13 55.09 34.06 36.80
C ASP A 13 54.71 33.08 35.67
N PRO A 14 53.78 32.14 35.92
CA PRO A 14 53.30 31.25 34.87
C PRO A 14 52.70 32.09 33.74
N PRO A 15 52.98 31.77 32.46
CA PRO A 15 52.50 32.57 31.35
C PRO A 15 50.96 32.66 31.39
N PRO A 16 50.39 33.82 31.03
CA PRO A 16 48.94 33.99 31.06
C PRO A 16 48.28 32.92 30.20
N LYS A 17 47.33 32.18 30.79
CA LYS A 17 46.49 31.22 30.09
C LYS A 17 45.82 31.94 28.91
N ARG A 18 46.34 31.74 27.69
CA ARG A 18 45.70 32.20 26.46
C ARG A 18 44.34 31.50 26.36
N HIS A 19 43.30 32.16 26.83
CA HIS A 19 41.93 31.82 26.45
C HIS A 19 41.85 31.99 24.94
N ARG A 20 41.89 30.87 24.19
CA ARG A 20 41.56 30.85 22.77
C ARG A 20 40.13 31.38 22.65
N VAL A 21 39.99 32.64 22.29
CA VAL A 21 38.71 33.24 21.93
C VAL A 21 38.34 32.61 20.59
N ALA A 22 37.58 31.52 20.64
CA ALA A 22 37.05 30.88 19.44
C ALA A 22 36.35 31.95 18.60
N THR A 23 36.82 32.11 17.36
CA THR A 23 36.27 33.10 16.44
C THR A 23 34.79 32.79 16.20
N SER A 24 33.99 33.81 15.86
CA SER A 24 32.56 33.64 15.58
C SER A 24 32.30 32.53 14.54
N THR A 25 33.21 32.35 13.58
CA THR A 25 33.20 31.30 12.54
C THR A 25 33.39 29.89 13.11
N GLU A 26 34.29 29.69 14.08
CA GLU A 26 34.48 28.41 14.77
C GLU A 26 33.27 28.05 15.63
N LYS A 27 32.63 29.04 16.27
CA LYS A 27 31.40 28.81 17.04
C LYS A 27 30.21 28.46 16.16
N VAL A 28 30.12 29.01 14.95
CA VAL A 28 29.06 28.69 13.97
C VAL A 28 29.24 27.28 13.41
N SER A 29 30.45 26.94 12.93
CA SER A 29 30.74 25.59 12.40
C SER A 29 30.58 24.48 13.46
N ALA A 30 30.97 24.74 14.72
CA ALA A 30 30.74 23.80 15.82
C ALA A 30 29.24 23.59 16.13
N LYS A 31 28.42 24.64 16.03
CA LYS A 31 26.96 24.53 16.17
C LYS A 31 26.35 23.74 15.02
N GLU A 32 26.75 24.00 13.78
CA GLU A 32 26.28 23.27 12.60
C GLU A 32 26.67 21.78 12.64
N ALA A 33 27.88 21.46 13.07
CA ALA A 33 28.33 20.08 13.25
C ALA A 33 27.50 19.36 14.31
N ARG A 34 27.18 20.03 15.43
CA ARG A 34 26.32 19.48 16.49
C ARG A 34 24.89 19.23 15.99
N VAL A 35 24.33 20.15 15.20
CA VAL A 35 23.00 19.99 14.59
C VAL A 35 22.99 18.80 13.62
N ARG A 36 24.02 18.67 12.77
CA ARG A 36 24.15 17.53 11.85
C ARG A 36 24.27 16.20 12.57
N ALA A 37 25.13 16.10 13.58
CA ALA A 37 25.28 14.86 14.37
C ALA A 37 23.99 14.48 15.11
N LEU A 38 23.23 15.47 15.61
CA LEU A 38 21.96 15.22 16.27
C LEU A 38 20.87 14.76 15.29
N ALA A 39 20.82 15.37 14.09
CA ALA A 39 19.93 14.98 13.01
C ALA A 39 20.24 13.56 12.51
N GLU A 40 21.52 13.24 12.34
CA GLU A 40 21.97 11.90 11.96
C GLU A 40 21.57 10.86 13.02
N ARG A 41 21.82 11.13 14.30
CA ARG A 41 21.37 10.27 15.40
C ARG A 41 19.84 10.10 15.44
N GLN A 42 19.08 11.12 15.03
CA GLN A 42 17.62 11.01 14.90
C GLN A 42 17.24 10.10 13.72
N ARG A 43 17.87 10.26 12.55
CA ARG A 43 17.64 9.41 11.37
C ARG A 43 17.91 7.93 11.68
N TRP A 44 19.02 7.63 12.36
CA TRP A 44 19.34 6.26 12.78
C TRP A 44 18.29 5.66 13.73
N ARG A 45 17.78 6.48 14.67
CA ARG A 45 16.71 6.04 15.58
C ARG A 45 15.38 5.82 14.86
N GLU A 46 15.05 6.67 13.89
CA GLU A 46 13.82 6.56 13.11
C GLU A 46 13.85 5.36 12.15
N ALA A 47 14.98 5.13 11.48
CA ALA A 47 15.18 3.98 10.59
C ALA A 47 15.01 2.64 11.34
N ASN A 48 15.52 2.56 12.57
CA ASN A 48 15.45 1.35 13.39
C ASN A 48 14.22 1.30 14.30
N ARG A 49 13.29 2.25 14.17
CA ARG A 49 12.04 2.25 14.93
C ARG A 49 11.11 1.18 14.39
N THR A 50 10.76 0.20 15.22
CA THR A 50 9.75 -0.81 14.86
C THR A 50 8.41 -0.13 14.62
N ARG A 51 7.83 -0.39 13.45
CA ARG A 51 6.52 0.14 13.05
C ARG A 51 5.46 -0.91 13.30
N HIS A 52 4.51 -0.59 14.18
CA HIS A 52 3.40 -1.47 14.54
C HIS A 52 2.06 -0.96 14.02
N ARG A 53 1.94 0.35 13.78
CA ARG A 53 0.70 0.99 13.34
C ARG A 53 0.73 1.25 11.84
N LYS A 54 -0.43 1.11 11.20
CA LYS A 54 -0.64 1.41 9.78
C LYS A 54 -0.35 2.89 9.46
N SER A 55 -0.75 3.81 10.33
CA SER A 55 -0.47 5.25 10.18
C SER A 55 1.03 5.60 10.23
N ASP A 56 1.88 4.74 10.81
CA ASP A 56 3.33 4.91 10.75
C ASP A 56 3.89 4.53 9.37
N THR A 57 3.26 3.61 8.65
CA THR A 57 3.74 3.11 7.35
C THR A 57 3.11 3.81 6.17
N MET A 58 1.88 4.32 6.32
CA MET A 58 1.12 5.03 5.28
C MET A 58 1.79 6.33 4.81
N ARG A 59 2.45 7.08 5.70
CA ARG A 59 3.17 8.32 5.36
C ARG A 59 4.29 8.15 4.31
N ASP A 60 4.81 6.94 4.17
CA ASP A 60 5.86 6.63 3.21
C ASP A 60 5.27 6.25 1.84
N LEU A 61 3.94 6.09 1.74
CA LEU A 61 3.24 5.69 0.53
C LEU A 61 2.95 6.92 -0.35
N ILE A 62 3.10 6.71 -1.64
CA ILE A 62 2.67 7.62 -2.70
C ILE A 62 1.64 6.86 -3.54
N VAL A 63 0.43 7.38 -3.62
CA VAL A 63 -0.65 6.81 -4.42
C VAL A 63 -0.72 7.59 -5.73
N GLN A 64 -0.55 6.88 -6.84
CA GLN A 64 -0.67 7.43 -8.18
C GLN A 64 -1.96 6.92 -8.81
N TRP A 65 -2.95 7.78 -9.03
CA TRP A 65 -4.21 7.38 -9.65
C TRP A 65 -4.44 8.09 -10.97
N ASP A 66 -5.16 7.44 -11.87
CA ASP A 66 -5.54 8.08 -13.13
C ASP A 66 -6.57 9.19 -12.89
N THR A 67 -6.33 10.36 -13.48
CA THR A 67 -7.24 11.52 -13.36
C THR A 67 -8.64 11.22 -13.90
N SER A 68 -8.74 10.34 -14.91
CA SER A 68 -10.00 9.86 -15.50
C SER A 68 -10.96 9.23 -14.48
N LEU A 69 -10.45 8.67 -13.38
CA LEU A 69 -11.29 8.05 -12.34
C LEU A 69 -12.14 9.06 -11.57
N PHE A 70 -11.70 10.32 -11.52
CA PHE A 70 -12.28 11.36 -10.67
C PHE A 70 -12.80 12.57 -11.46
N VAL A 71 -12.85 12.48 -12.79
CA VAL A 71 -13.41 13.52 -13.65
C VAL A 71 -14.85 13.81 -13.21
N PRO A 72 -15.23 15.08 -13.00
CA PRO A 72 -16.58 15.44 -12.61
C PRO A 72 -17.64 14.81 -13.53
N THR A 73 -18.70 14.28 -12.92
CA THR A 73 -19.86 13.66 -13.59
C THR A 73 -19.59 12.34 -14.32
N THR A 74 -18.40 12.11 -14.89
CA THR A 74 -18.09 10.95 -15.74
C THR A 74 -17.18 9.93 -15.06
N GLY A 75 -16.36 10.34 -14.09
CA GLY A 75 -15.44 9.46 -13.38
C GLY A 75 -16.18 8.50 -12.45
N LEU A 76 -15.80 7.22 -12.49
CA LEU A 76 -16.39 6.16 -11.67
C LEU A 76 -16.34 6.46 -10.16
N LEU A 77 -15.27 7.13 -9.72
CA LEU A 77 -15.02 7.46 -8.31
C LEU A 77 -15.24 8.94 -7.99
N HIS A 78 -15.79 9.73 -8.92
CA HIS A 78 -15.97 11.18 -8.74
C HIS A 78 -16.69 11.52 -7.43
N LYS A 79 -17.75 10.79 -7.07
CA LYS A 79 -18.53 11.04 -5.86
C LYS A 79 -17.77 10.75 -4.56
N ALA A 80 -16.83 9.82 -4.57
CA ALA A 80 -16.02 9.45 -3.42
C ALA A 80 -14.63 10.12 -3.41
N HIS A 81 -14.35 10.98 -4.37
CA HIS A 81 -13.04 11.60 -4.54
C HIS A 81 -12.57 12.33 -3.28
N ASP A 82 -13.43 13.19 -2.72
CA ASP A 82 -13.07 14.01 -1.56
C ASP A 82 -12.90 13.14 -0.30
N MET A 83 -13.77 12.14 -0.12
CA MET A 83 -13.67 11.17 0.97
C MET A 83 -12.36 10.37 0.92
N VAL A 84 -12.00 9.82 -0.24
CA VAL A 84 -10.75 9.06 -0.42
C VAL A 84 -9.54 9.95 -0.19
N ARG A 85 -9.57 11.16 -0.78
CA ARG A 85 -8.49 12.14 -0.66
C ARG A 85 -8.28 12.54 0.80
N GLU A 86 -9.34 12.96 1.49
CA GLU A 86 -9.27 13.38 2.89
C GLU A 86 -8.66 12.28 3.75
N ARG A 87 -9.17 11.04 3.64
CA ARG A 87 -8.71 9.92 4.45
C ARG A 87 -7.25 9.54 4.19
N LEU A 88 -6.81 9.54 2.93
CA LEU A 88 -5.40 9.29 2.59
C LEU A 88 -4.50 10.43 3.09
N THR A 89 -4.93 11.68 2.95
CA THR A 89 -4.16 12.84 3.43
C THR A 89 -4.09 12.92 4.96
N ALA A 90 -5.12 12.46 5.68
CA ALA A 90 -5.11 12.35 7.13
C ALA A 90 -4.01 11.40 7.63
N ASP A 91 -3.71 10.35 6.86
CA ASP A 91 -2.60 9.42 7.11
C ASP A 91 -1.26 9.86 6.49
N MET A 92 -1.17 11.12 6.02
CA MET A 92 0.01 11.71 5.40
C MET A 92 0.47 11.02 4.11
N VAL A 93 -0.42 10.32 3.42
CA VAL A 93 -0.14 9.72 2.11
C VAL A 93 0.02 10.82 1.07
N THR A 94 1.05 10.71 0.22
CA THR A 94 1.21 11.64 -0.92
C THR A 94 0.36 11.13 -2.08
N ILE A 95 -0.47 12.01 -2.64
CA ILE A 95 -1.34 11.68 -3.77
C ILE A 95 -0.78 12.38 -5.01
N GLU A 96 -0.50 11.61 -6.05
CA GLU A 96 -0.02 12.10 -7.33
C GLU A 96 -1.06 11.77 -8.42
N PRO A 97 -1.82 12.75 -8.92
CA PRO A 97 -2.65 12.52 -10.08
C PRO A 97 -1.76 12.16 -11.27
N ARG A 98 -2.16 11.14 -12.02
CA ARG A 98 -1.47 10.65 -13.20
C ARG A 98 -2.36 10.82 -14.42
N GLU A 99 -1.83 11.48 -15.43
CA GLU A 99 -2.44 11.46 -16.76
C GLU A 99 -2.06 10.15 -17.46
N PRO A 100 -3.00 9.47 -18.13
CA PRO A 100 -2.69 8.29 -18.90
C PRO A 100 -1.69 8.64 -20.01
N SER A 101 -0.72 7.77 -20.23
CA SER A 101 0.23 7.87 -21.34
C SER A 101 -0.49 7.79 -22.69
N LEU A 102 0.15 8.25 -23.76
CA LEU A 102 -0.41 8.17 -25.11
C LEU A 102 -0.78 6.72 -25.50
N ALA A 103 0.06 5.75 -25.13
CA ALA A 103 -0.21 4.33 -25.36
C ALA A 103 -1.48 3.86 -24.62
N GLU A 104 -1.68 4.31 -23.38
CA GLU A 104 -2.90 4.01 -22.63
C GLU A 104 -4.12 4.73 -23.25
N GLN A 105 -3.97 5.97 -23.72
CA GLN A 105 -5.06 6.73 -24.36
C GLN A 105 -5.55 6.08 -25.67
N LEU A 106 -4.69 5.36 -26.39
CA LEU A 106 -5.06 4.61 -27.60
C LEU A 106 -5.96 3.40 -27.32
N HIS A 107 -6.16 3.03 -26.06
CA HIS A 107 -7.10 2.01 -25.62
C HIS A 107 -8.32 2.70 -24.97
N PRO A 108 -9.34 3.13 -25.75
CA PRO A 108 -10.44 3.97 -25.26
C PRO A 108 -11.25 3.32 -24.14
N ASP A 109 -11.31 1.99 -24.16
CA ASP A 109 -12.07 1.18 -23.23
C ASP A 109 -11.19 0.57 -22.11
N ARG A 110 -10.06 1.20 -21.79
CA ARG A 110 -9.20 0.75 -20.68
C ARG A 110 -9.90 0.94 -19.34
N PHE A 111 -9.48 0.15 -18.35
CA PHE A 111 -9.85 0.43 -16.96
C PHE A 111 -8.98 1.55 -16.41
N GLY A 112 -9.54 2.38 -15.53
CA GLY A 112 -8.74 3.37 -14.82
C GLY A 112 -7.85 2.68 -13.80
N THR A 113 -6.66 3.22 -13.56
CA THR A 113 -5.63 2.56 -12.75
C THR A 113 -5.24 3.35 -11.51
N VAL A 114 -4.85 2.61 -10.47
CA VAL A 114 -4.20 3.12 -9.27
C VAL A 114 -2.93 2.31 -9.03
N ARG A 115 -1.80 3.00 -8.99
CA ARG A 115 -0.44 2.49 -8.78
C ARG A 115 0.10 3.06 -7.47
N PHE A 116 1.11 2.38 -6.94
CA PHE A 116 1.69 2.76 -5.65
C PHE A 116 3.20 2.87 -5.79
N LYS A 117 3.75 3.91 -5.18
CA LYS A 117 5.18 4.06 -4.94
C LYS A 117 5.42 4.21 -3.45
N ARG A 118 6.65 3.95 -3.02
CA ARG A 118 7.07 4.12 -1.63
C ARG A 118 8.34 4.94 -1.56
N LYS A 119 8.35 5.88 -0.61
CA LYS A 119 9.54 6.59 -0.15
C LYS A 119 10.36 5.66 0.75
N VAL A 120 11.53 5.27 0.26
CA VAL A 120 12.49 4.46 0.98
C VAL A 120 13.56 5.40 1.54
N ARG A 121 13.61 5.47 2.88
CA ARG A 121 14.55 6.33 3.63
C ARG A 121 15.68 5.55 4.29
N SER A 122 15.58 4.24 4.29
CA SER A 122 16.53 3.34 4.94
C SER A 122 16.52 1.99 4.24
N ARG A 123 17.68 1.33 4.23
CA ARG A 123 17.89 0.01 3.65
C ARG A 123 18.22 -0.98 4.76
N TYR A 124 17.58 -2.14 4.73
CA TYR A 124 17.86 -3.19 5.71
C TYR A 124 19.16 -3.90 5.32
N ASP A 125 20.11 -3.96 6.24
CA ASP A 125 21.32 -4.77 6.11
C ASP A 125 21.07 -6.14 6.77
N PRO A 126 21.02 -7.25 6.02
CA PRO A 126 20.77 -8.58 6.57
C PRO A 126 21.94 -9.11 7.41
N ALA A 127 23.18 -8.66 7.16
CA ALA A 127 24.35 -9.11 7.92
C ALA A 127 24.39 -8.47 9.30
N GLN A 128 24.13 -7.15 9.35
CA GLN A 128 24.14 -6.37 10.59
C GLN A 128 22.79 -6.36 11.31
N LYS A 129 21.73 -6.86 10.66
CA LYS A 129 20.35 -6.96 11.16
C LYS A 129 19.75 -5.62 11.60
N TRP A 130 20.19 -4.52 10.99
CA TRP A 130 19.67 -3.18 11.25
C TRP A 130 19.32 -2.44 9.97
N TRP A 131 18.63 -1.31 10.11
CA TRP A 131 18.34 -0.39 9.03
C TRP A 131 19.37 0.72 8.97
N GLU A 132 20.04 0.84 7.84
CA GLU A 132 20.94 1.94 7.52
C GLU A 132 20.12 3.08 6.85
N PRO A 133 20.10 4.30 7.41
CA PRO A 133 19.49 5.44 6.73
C PRO A 133 20.15 5.71 5.39
N LEU A 134 19.36 5.96 4.36
CA LEU A 134 19.86 6.41 3.06
C LEU A 134 20.23 7.91 3.15
N ALA A 135 21.28 8.30 2.42
CA ALA A 135 21.69 9.69 2.32
C ALA A 135 20.58 10.55 1.67
N GLU A 136 19.94 9.99 0.64
CA GLU A 136 18.84 10.59 -0.13
C GLU A 136 17.62 9.65 -0.13
N GLU A 137 16.43 10.24 -0.08
CA GLU A 137 15.18 9.49 -0.14
C GLU A 137 14.96 8.96 -1.57
N MET A 138 14.68 7.67 -1.71
CA MET A 138 14.40 7.05 -3.00
C MET A 138 12.91 6.72 -3.13
N CYS A 139 12.35 6.83 -4.33
CA CYS A 139 10.99 6.38 -4.61
C CYS A 139 11.03 5.07 -5.40
N ILE A 140 10.50 3.99 -4.83
CA ILE A 140 10.44 2.66 -5.47
C ILE A 140 8.99 2.35 -5.82
N SER A 141 8.74 1.77 -7.01
CA SER A 141 7.41 1.30 -7.40
C SER A 141 7.04 0.02 -6.65
N GLU A 142 5.81 -0.05 -6.15
CA GLU A 142 5.26 -1.27 -5.57
C GLU A 142 4.78 -2.21 -6.69
N PRO A 143 4.93 -3.53 -6.54
CA PRO A 143 4.48 -4.52 -7.52
C PRO A 143 2.98 -4.80 -7.38
N THR A 144 2.16 -3.75 -7.22
CA THR A 144 0.69 -3.88 -7.09
C THR A 144 0.01 -2.84 -7.98
N LEU A 145 -0.93 -3.30 -8.80
CA LEU A 145 -1.76 -2.49 -9.67
C LEU A 145 -3.24 -2.73 -9.36
N VAL A 146 -3.99 -1.67 -9.10
CA VAL A 146 -5.45 -1.72 -8.99
C VAL A 146 -6.06 -1.14 -10.25
N MET A 147 -6.90 -1.92 -10.91
CA MET A 147 -7.71 -1.53 -12.06
C MET A 147 -9.14 -1.33 -11.57
N VAL A 148 -9.75 -0.19 -11.87
CA VAL A 148 -11.11 0.15 -11.46
C VAL A 148 -12.01 0.16 -12.69
N ALA A 149 -13.09 -0.61 -12.63
CA ALA A 149 -14.03 -0.78 -13.73
C ALA A 149 -15.48 -0.66 -13.24
N GLY A 150 -16.36 -0.12 -14.08
CA GLY A 150 -17.81 -0.14 -13.85
C GLY A 150 -18.40 -1.51 -14.20
N GLY A 151 -19.55 -1.87 -13.61
CA GLY A 151 -20.24 -3.12 -13.92
C GLY A 151 -20.58 -3.30 -15.40
N GLU A 152 -21.07 -2.25 -16.06
CA GLU A 152 -21.34 -2.22 -17.50
C GLU A 152 -20.08 -2.48 -18.33
N GLN A 153 -19.00 -1.74 -18.05
CA GLN A 153 -17.73 -1.90 -18.75
C GLN A 153 -17.15 -3.33 -18.65
N VAL A 154 -17.38 -4.01 -17.52
CA VAL A 154 -16.99 -5.41 -17.34
C VAL A 154 -17.87 -6.34 -18.15
N LEU A 155 -19.19 -6.09 -18.19
CA LEU A 155 -20.14 -6.87 -19.00
C LEU A 155 -19.76 -6.80 -20.48
N ASP A 156 -19.57 -5.60 -21.01
CA ASP A 156 -19.18 -5.39 -22.42
C ASP A 156 -17.85 -6.11 -22.73
N ALA A 157 -16.88 -6.01 -21.82
CA ALA A 157 -15.59 -6.67 -21.98
C ALA A 157 -15.69 -8.22 -21.95
N VAL A 158 -16.67 -8.77 -21.24
CA VAL A 158 -16.94 -10.22 -21.24
C VAL A 158 -17.67 -10.64 -22.51
N GLU A 159 -18.64 -9.85 -22.97
CA GLU A 159 -19.39 -10.11 -24.20
C GLU A 159 -18.49 -10.10 -25.44
N ASP A 160 -17.57 -9.13 -25.52
CA ASP A 160 -16.60 -9.02 -26.63
C ASP A 160 -15.38 -9.94 -26.48
N GLY A 161 -15.28 -10.69 -25.37
CA GLY A 161 -14.12 -11.53 -25.06
C GLY A 161 -12.80 -10.76 -24.86
N SER A 162 -12.88 -9.44 -24.67
CA SER A 162 -11.72 -8.54 -24.60
C SER A 162 -11.17 -8.35 -23.17
N LEU A 163 -11.87 -8.83 -22.14
CA LEU A 163 -11.53 -8.63 -20.73
C LEU A 163 -10.07 -8.95 -20.38
N ALA A 164 -9.58 -10.12 -20.80
CA ALA A 164 -8.19 -10.52 -20.52
C ALA A 164 -7.18 -9.60 -21.23
N ASN A 165 -7.46 -9.24 -22.49
CA ASN A 165 -6.59 -8.36 -23.29
C ASN A 165 -6.51 -6.96 -22.68
N ARG A 166 -7.63 -6.42 -22.18
CA ARG A 166 -7.68 -5.14 -21.47
C ARG A 166 -6.77 -5.13 -20.23
N ILE A 167 -6.71 -6.25 -19.52
CA ILE A 167 -5.82 -6.41 -18.34
C ILE A 167 -4.37 -6.48 -18.78
N HIS A 168 -4.02 -7.34 -19.74
CA HIS A 168 -2.63 -7.48 -20.21
C HIS A 168 -2.09 -6.20 -20.82
N ALA A 169 -2.92 -5.43 -21.55
CA ALA A 169 -2.51 -4.14 -22.11
C ALA A 169 -2.13 -3.11 -21.03
N THR A 170 -2.68 -3.25 -19.82
CA THR A 170 -2.46 -2.31 -18.70
C THR A 170 -1.28 -2.77 -17.80
N VAL A 171 -0.97 -4.07 -17.83
CA VAL A 171 0.07 -4.68 -17.00
C VAL A 171 1.37 -4.75 -17.79
N SER A 172 2.31 -3.86 -17.48
CA SER A 172 3.61 -3.83 -18.17
C SER A 172 4.60 -4.88 -17.65
N ASP A 173 4.50 -5.26 -16.37
CA ASP A 173 5.45 -6.18 -15.71
C ASP A 173 4.74 -7.47 -15.24
N PRO A 174 5.19 -8.66 -15.66
CA PRO A 174 4.64 -9.95 -15.24
C PRO A 174 4.65 -10.21 -13.72
N GLN A 175 5.52 -9.54 -12.96
CA GLN A 175 5.58 -9.71 -11.51
C GLN A 175 4.57 -8.84 -10.75
N THR A 176 3.85 -7.95 -11.45
CA THR A 176 2.86 -7.07 -10.83
C THR A 176 1.62 -7.85 -10.39
N GLN A 177 1.31 -7.78 -9.10
CA GLN A 177 0.04 -8.26 -8.57
C GLN A 177 -1.10 -7.35 -9.06
N CYS A 178 -2.03 -7.94 -9.80
CA CYS A 178 -3.16 -7.22 -10.37
C CYS A 178 -4.42 -7.42 -9.53
N LEU A 179 -5.15 -6.33 -9.29
CA LEU A 179 -6.42 -6.29 -8.58
C LEU A 179 -7.45 -5.60 -9.49
N LEU A 180 -8.57 -6.25 -9.78
CA LEU A 180 -9.69 -5.68 -10.53
C LEU A 180 -10.82 -5.33 -9.55
N LEU A 181 -10.99 -4.04 -9.28
CA LEU A 181 -12.06 -3.48 -8.46
C LEU A 181 -13.24 -3.08 -9.35
N MET A 182 -14.34 -3.83 -9.23
CA MET A 182 -15.54 -3.66 -10.06
C MET A 182 -16.64 -3.01 -9.22
N ILE A 183 -17.23 -1.94 -9.74
CA ILE A 183 -18.25 -1.16 -9.04
C ILE A 183 -19.63 -1.44 -9.65
N GLY A 184 -20.55 -1.95 -8.84
CA GLY A 184 -21.96 -2.09 -9.20
C GLY A 184 -22.28 -3.24 -10.18
N LEU A 185 -21.40 -4.22 -10.35
CA LEU A 185 -21.62 -5.37 -11.23
C LEU A 185 -22.90 -6.14 -10.88
N ASP A 186 -23.11 -6.44 -9.60
CA ASP A 186 -24.28 -7.21 -9.15
C ASP A 186 -25.59 -6.46 -9.37
N ALA A 187 -25.56 -5.12 -9.41
CA ALA A 187 -26.74 -4.33 -9.77
C ALA A 187 -27.10 -4.49 -11.26
N HIS A 188 -26.09 -4.53 -12.14
CA HIS A 188 -26.29 -4.71 -13.58
C HIS A 188 -26.77 -6.13 -13.90
N LEU A 189 -26.15 -7.15 -13.31
CA LEU A 189 -26.60 -8.55 -13.45
C LEU A 189 -28.05 -8.74 -12.98
N ARG A 190 -28.41 -8.14 -11.83
CA ARG A 190 -29.80 -8.15 -11.34
C ARG A 190 -30.75 -7.44 -12.31
N HIS A 191 -30.34 -6.32 -12.92
CA HIS A 191 -31.15 -5.61 -13.90
C HIS A 191 -31.43 -6.47 -15.13
N LEU A 192 -30.39 -7.10 -15.70
CA LEU A 192 -30.52 -8.01 -16.85
C LEU A 192 -31.45 -9.19 -16.54
N ARG A 193 -31.27 -9.82 -15.38
CA ARG A 193 -32.16 -10.91 -14.93
C ARG A 193 -33.62 -10.45 -14.79
N ASN A 194 -33.83 -9.28 -14.20
CA ASN A 194 -35.18 -8.72 -14.04
C ASN A 194 -35.81 -8.35 -15.40
N GLN A 195 -35.01 -7.92 -16.38
CA GLN A 195 -35.48 -7.67 -17.74
C GLN A 195 -35.89 -8.98 -18.44
N ALA A 196 -35.08 -10.03 -18.34
CA ALA A 196 -35.39 -11.35 -18.89
C ALA A 196 -36.67 -11.93 -18.26
N ASN A 197 -36.80 -11.84 -16.93
CA ASN A 197 -38.00 -12.30 -16.22
C ASN A 197 -39.26 -11.53 -16.63
N ARG A 198 -39.15 -10.21 -16.86
CA ARG A 198 -40.27 -9.39 -17.34
C ARG A 198 -40.68 -9.75 -18.77
N ALA A 199 -39.72 -9.97 -19.66
CA ALA A 199 -39.98 -10.40 -21.04
C ALA A 199 -40.69 -11.77 -21.06
N PHE A 200 -40.23 -12.69 -20.23
CA PHE A 200 -40.85 -14.00 -20.05
C PHE A 200 -42.29 -13.91 -19.53
N ALA A 201 -42.52 -13.16 -18.46
CA ALA A 201 -43.86 -12.97 -17.90
C ALA A 201 -44.82 -12.26 -18.89
N ALA A 202 -44.31 -11.40 -19.77
CA ALA A 202 -45.09 -10.81 -20.85
C ALA A 202 -45.46 -11.86 -21.91
N GLY A 203 -44.51 -12.71 -22.34
CA GLY A 203 -44.74 -13.79 -23.28
C GLY A 203 -45.76 -14.82 -22.78
N VAL A 204 -45.65 -15.26 -21.52
CA VAL A 204 -46.61 -16.20 -20.90
C VAL A 204 -48.02 -15.60 -20.84
N ARG A 205 -48.15 -14.31 -20.49
CA ARG A 205 -49.45 -13.62 -20.49
C ARG A 205 -50.06 -13.53 -21.89
N GLN A 206 -49.25 -13.23 -22.91
CA GLN A 206 -49.73 -13.21 -24.29
C GLN A 206 -50.20 -14.59 -24.76
N GLN A 207 -49.49 -15.67 -24.41
CA GLN A 207 -49.89 -17.03 -24.76
C GLN A 207 -51.20 -17.47 -24.09
N LEU A 208 -51.37 -17.15 -22.80
CA LEU A 208 -52.64 -17.37 -22.09
C LEU A 208 -53.82 -16.67 -22.77
N GLN A 209 -53.59 -15.51 -23.39
CA GLN A 209 -54.60 -14.77 -24.13
C GLN A 209 -54.83 -15.29 -25.56
N SER A 210 -53.85 -15.97 -26.17
CA SER A 210 -53.88 -16.35 -27.60
C SER A 210 -54.09 -17.85 -27.87
N GLN A 211 -54.36 -18.67 -26.86
CA GLN A 211 -54.63 -20.12 -26.99
C GLN A 211 -53.63 -20.89 -27.88
N GLY A 212 -52.37 -20.44 -27.94
CA GLY A 212 -51.31 -21.06 -28.74
C GLY A 212 -50.42 -21.98 -27.90
N THR A 213 -50.16 -23.19 -28.40
CA THR A 213 -49.26 -24.21 -27.82
C THR A 213 -47.77 -23.94 -28.14
N ALA A 214 -47.30 -22.70 -27.96
CA ALA A 214 -45.89 -22.37 -28.15
C ALA A 214 -45.07 -22.71 -26.90
N THR A 215 -43.93 -23.38 -27.08
CA THR A 215 -43.02 -23.80 -26.01
C THR A 215 -42.45 -22.57 -25.29
N VAL A 216 -42.58 -22.54 -23.97
CA VAL A 216 -42.12 -21.43 -23.11
C VAL A 216 -40.70 -21.71 -22.65
N THR A 217 -39.73 -20.93 -23.15
CA THR A 217 -38.32 -21.05 -22.74
C THR A 217 -38.11 -20.35 -21.41
N ILE A 218 -37.74 -21.11 -20.37
CA ILE A 218 -37.43 -20.59 -19.03
C ILE A 218 -36.23 -19.62 -19.13
N PRO A 219 -36.27 -18.44 -18.49
CA PRO A 219 -35.12 -17.52 -18.50
C PRO A 219 -33.95 -18.21 -17.79
N CYS A 220 -32.88 -18.49 -18.55
CA CYS A 220 -31.61 -18.95 -18.00
C CYS A 220 -30.75 -17.73 -17.67
N ASP A 221 -30.04 -17.76 -16.54
CA ASP A 221 -29.15 -16.67 -16.09
C ASP A 221 -27.80 -16.70 -16.83
N GLU A 222 -27.84 -16.81 -18.15
CA GLU A 222 -26.67 -17.03 -19.00
C GLU A 222 -25.63 -15.91 -18.87
N ALA A 223 -26.08 -14.66 -18.70
CA ALA A 223 -25.20 -13.51 -18.55
C ALA A 223 -24.37 -13.61 -17.27
N SER A 224 -25.01 -13.96 -16.14
CA SER A 224 -24.33 -14.17 -14.87
C SER A 224 -23.32 -15.32 -14.96
N GLU A 225 -23.72 -16.46 -15.53
CA GLU A 225 -22.81 -17.60 -15.70
C GLU A 225 -21.59 -17.29 -16.59
N LYS A 226 -21.80 -16.52 -17.68
CA LYS A 226 -20.70 -16.09 -18.57
C LYS A 226 -19.72 -15.17 -17.83
N VAL A 227 -20.24 -14.20 -17.08
CA VAL A 227 -19.41 -13.27 -16.28
C VAL A 227 -18.64 -14.02 -15.20
N GLU A 228 -19.30 -14.86 -14.41
CA GLU A 228 -18.63 -15.66 -13.37
C GLU A 228 -17.52 -16.53 -13.95
N ARG A 229 -17.78 -17.20 -15.08
CA ARG A 229 -16.77 -18.00 -15.78
C ARG A 229 -15.59 -17.15 -16.24
N ALA A 230 -15.84 -15.96 -16.80
CA ALA A 230 -14.78 -15.06 -17.25
C ALA A 230 -13.92 -14.55 -16.07
N LEU A 231 -14.56 -14.17 -14.95
CA LEU A 231 -13.87 -13.72 -13.73
C LEU A 231 -13.04 -14.83 -13.10
N LEU A 232 -13.54 -16.07 -13.07
CA LEU A 232 -12.79 -17.23 -12.60
C LEU A 232 -11.58 -17.53 -13.50
N GLN A 233 -11.75 -17.47 -14.82
CA GLN A 233 -10.64 -17.64 -15.75
C GLN A 233 -9.56 -16.58 -15.53
N LEU A 234 -9.96 -15.35 -15.25
CA LEU A 234 -9.06 -14.24 -14.97
C LEU A 234 -8.27 -14.45 -13.66
N GLN A 235 -8.92 -14.95 -12.61
CA GLN A 235 -8.22 -15.31 -11.36
C GLN A 235 -7.22 -16.45 -11.56
N LEU A 236 -7.63 -17.52 -12.25
CA LEU A 236 -6.82 -18.73 -12.40
C LEU A 236 -5.68 -18.57 -13.41
N LYS A 237 -5.98 -18.00 -14.59
CA LYS A 237 -5.01 -17.91 -15.70
C LYS A 237 -4.14 -16.65 -15.61
N HIS A 238 -4.69 -15.54 -15.13
CA HIS A 238 -4.02 -14.24 -15.17
C HIS A 238 -3.60 -13.72 -13.80
N ARG A 239 -3.80 -14.50 -12.72
CA ARG A 239 -3.44 -14.15 -11.34
C ARG A 239 -3.97 -12.77 -10.90
N CYS A 240 -5.08 -12.35 -11.51
CA CYS A 240 -5.70 -11.07 -11.22
C CYS A 240 -6.81 -11.28 -10.18
N HIS A 241 -6.73 -10.56 -9.08
CA HIS A 241 -7.63 -10.71 -7.95
C HIS A 241 -8.87 -9.83 -8.16
N VAL A 242 -10.05 -10.42 -8.10
CA VAL A 242 -11.31 -9.73 -8.34
C VAL A 242 -11.90 -9.23 -7.02
N ILE A 243 -12.27 -7.96 -6.97
CA ILE A 243 -12.94 -7.31 -5.85
C ILE A 243 -14.25 -6.73 -6.39
N ARG A 244 -15.37 -7.09 -5.77
CA ARG A 244 -16.69 -6.53 -6.09
C ARG A 244 -17.06 -5.51 -5.02
N ALA A 245 -17.37 -4.29 -5.46
CA ALA A 245 -17.94 -3.25 -4.63
C ALA A 245 -19.36 -2.98 -5.10
N VAL A 246 -20.31 -2.97 -4.16
CA VAL A 246 -21.72 -2.66 -4.45
C VAL A 246 -21.87 -1.17 -4.72
N THR A 247 -21.18 -0.34 -3.96
CA THR A 247 -21.24 1.13 -4.04
C THR A 247 -19.87 1.75 -4.29
N VAL A 248 -19.89 3.02 -4.71
CA VAL A 248 -18.68 3.83 -4.90
C VAL A 248 -17.97 4.08 -3.56
N ASP A 249 -18.73 4.22 -2.47
CA ASP A 249 -18.16 4.40 -1.13
C ASP A 249 -17.44 3.14 -0.65
N GLU A 250 -18.00 1.96 -0.93
CA GLU A 250 -17.32 0.69 -0.64
C GLU A 250 -16.04 0.54 -1.48
N ALA A 251 -16.07 0.96 -2.75
CA ALA A 251 -14.88 0.96 -3.60
C ALA A 251 -13.77 1.86 -3.02
N ALA A 252 -14.14 3.00 -2.44
CA ALA A 252 -13.23 3.89 -1.74
C ALA A 252 -12.64 3.27 -0.46
N GLU A 253 -13.44 2.56 0.33
CA GLU A 253 -12.95 1.78 1.48
C GLU A 253 -11.95 0.70 1.04
N TRP A 254 -12.23 -0.01 -0.06
CA TRP A 254 -11.31 -0.98 -0.63
C TRP A 254 -9.99 -0.35 -1.05
N LEU A 255 -10.02 0.80 -1.73
CA LEU A 255 -8.79 1.52 -2.11
C LEU A 255 -7.95 1.89 -0.89
N TYR A 256 -8.58 2.40 0.17
CA TYR A 256 -7.89 2.71 1.42
C TYR A 256 -7.32 1.45 2.10
N ALA A 257 -8.08 0.36 2.15
CA ALA A 257 -7.63 -0.91 2.73
C ALA A 257 -6.44 -1.50 1.97
N ILE A 258 -6.48 -1.48 0.63
CA ILE A 258 -5.38 -1.92 -0.23
C ILE A 258 -4.14 -1.06 0.00
N ALA A 259 -4.27 0.27 0.02
CA ALA A 259 -3.16 1.17 0.31
C ALA A 259 -2.54 0.88 1.68
N SER A 260 -3.39 0.65 2.69
CA SER A 260 -2.99 0.28 4.04
C SER A 260 -2.16 -1.00 4.08
N ASP A 261 -2.63 -2.05 3.41
CA ASP A 261 -1.96 -3.34 3.40
C ASP A 261 -0.66 -3.31 2.59
N ILE A 262 -0.62 -2.58 1.48
CA ILE A 262 0.61 -2.32 0.72
C ILE A 262 1.62 -1.62 1.62
N SER A 263 1.23 -0.55 2.33
CA SER A 263 2.14 0.20 3.20
C SER A 263 2.82 -0.69 4.25
N PHE A 264 2.08 -1.67 4.78
CA PHE A 264 2.55 -2.53 5.86
C PHE A 264 3.30 -3.79 5.38
N ARG A 265 3.14 -4.19 4.11
CA ARG A 265 3.68 -5.44 3.53
C ARG A 265 5.17 -5.67 3.78
N PRO A 266 6.10 -4.73 3.53
CA PRO A 266 7.53 -4.96 3.75
C PRO A 266 7.90 -5.18 5.22
N TYR A 267 7.13 -4.57 6.12
CA TYR A 267 7.38 -4.69 7.56
C TYR A 267 6.88 -6.04 8.14
N LYS A 268 5.86 -6.66 7.53
CA LYS A 268 5.45 -8.04 7.86
C LYS A 268 6.52 -9.06 7.48
N LEU A 269 7.08 -8.93 6.27
CA LEU A 269 8.11 -9.86 5.78
C LEU A 269 9.36 -9.87 6.66
N LEU A 270 9.67 -8.72 7.27
CA LEU A 270 10.80 -8.58 8.20
C LEU A 270 10.48 -9.08 9.62
N GLN A 271 9.21 -9.08 10.03
CA GLN A 271 8.77 -9.70 11.29
C GLN A 271 8.63 -11.23 11.17
N SER A 272 8.41 -11.76 9.96
CA SER A 272 8.33 -13.20 9.69
C SER A 272 9.69 -13.87 9.46
N ALA A 273 10.77 -13.11 9.30
CA ALA A 273 12.10 -13.67 9.58
C ALA A 273 12.05 -14.18 11.03
N PRO A 274 12.57 -15.39 11.35
CA PRO A 274 12.41 -15.99 12.67
C PRO A 274 13.10 -15.12 13.72
N MET A 275 12.39 -14.11 14.22
CA MET A 275 12.58 -13.60 15.54
C MET A 275 12.32 -14.80 16.43
N ALA A 276 13.38 -15.36 17.01
CA ALA A 276 13.27 -16.17 18.21
C ALA A 276 12.19 -15.50 19.07
N ARG A 277 11.06 -16.18 19.25
CA ARG A 277 9.87 -15.64 19.90
C ARG A 277 10.35 -15.08 21.24
N ARG A 278 10.35 -13.75 21.39
CA ARG A 278 10.66 -13.15 22.68
C ARG A 278 9.55 -13.61 23.61
N SER A 279 9.86 -14.58 24.46
CA SER A 279 9.02 -14.96 25.60
C SER A 279 8.69 -13.69 26.36
N THR A 280 7.41 -13.33 26.43
CA THR A 280 6.92 -12.13 27.12
C THR A 280 6.83 -12.31 28.63
N LYS A 281 7.44 -13.37 29.17
CA LYS A 281 7.59 -13.56 30.61
C LYS A 281 9.04 -13.91 30.90
N THR A 282 9.84 -12.91 31.25
CA THR A 282 11.11 -13.12 31.94
C THR A 282 10.80 -13.62 33.36
N SER A 283 10.38 -14.87 33.47
CA SER A 283 10.43 -15.57 34.76
C SER A 283 11.89 -15.65 35.18
N MET A 284 12.18 -15.32 36.43
CA MET A 284 13.52 -15.49 37.02
C MET A 284 13.73 -16.92 37.53
N ASP A 285 12.69 -17.78 37.50
CA ASP A 285 12.79 -19.17 37.93
C ASP A 285 13.39 -20.03 36.81
N PRO A 286 14.59 -20.63 37.02
CA PRO A 286 15.23 -21.49 36.04
C PRO A 286 14.35 -22.66 35.58
N LYS A 287 13.44 -23.12 36.45
CA LYS A 287 12.57 -24.28 36.17
C LYS A 287 11.46 -23.94 35.16
N GLU A 288 10.91 -22.73 35.23
CA GLU A 288 9.91 -22.25 34.28
C GLU A 288 10.53 -21.93 32.92
N ILE A 289 11.74 -21.37 32.91
CA ILE A 289 12.53 -21.18 31.68
C ILE A 289 12.78 -22.53 31.01
N TYR A 290 13.27 -23.52 31.76
CA TYR A 290 13.56 -24.85 31.24
C TYR A 290 12.31 -25.55 30.67
N ARG A 291 11.16 -25.40 31.34
CA ARG A 291 9.89 -25.93 30.87
C ARG A 291 9.44 -25.27 29.55
N ALA A 292 9.51 -23.94 29.48
CA ALA A 292 9.19 -23.20 28.26
C ALA A 292 10.10 -23.58 27.09
N MET A 293 11.40 -23.81 27.35
CA MET A 293 12.34 -24.30 26.34
C MET A 293 11.99 -25.69 25.81
N LEU A 294 11.53 -26.61 26.67
CA LEU A 294 11.12 -27.95 26.25
C LEU A 294 9.79 -27.93 25.47
N GLU A 295 8.88 -27.03 25.81
CA GLU A 295 7.60 -26.83 25.10
C GLU A 295 7.79 -26.25 23.68
N GLU A 296 8.91 -25.59 23.39
CA GLU A 296 9.26 -25.10 22.05
C GLU A 296 9.76 -26.20 21.10
N ILE A 297 10.15 -27.36 21.62
CA ILE A 297 10.56 -28.50 20.79
C ILE A 297 9.29 -29.14 20.24
N VAL A 298 8.94 -28.82 19.00
CA VAL A 298 7.91 -29.55 18.27
C VAL A 298 8.37 -31.00 18.15
N CYS A 299 7.65 -31.91 18.80
CA CYS A 299 7.79 -33.34 18.53
C CYS A 299 7.51 -33.56 17.04
N ALA A 300 8.55 -33.83 16.25
CA ALA A 300 8.41 -34.37 14.92
C ALA A 300 7.89 -35.81 15.04
N SER A 301 6.58 -35.96 15.25
CA SER A 301 5.90 -37.23 15.05
C SER A 301 5.86 -37.50 13.55
N CYS A 302 6.61 -38.51 13.13
CA CYS A 302 6.58 -39.13 11.82
C CYS A 302 5.20 -39.74 11.52
#